data_AF-A0AAU3LYZ4-F1
#
_entry.id   AF-A0AAU3LYZ4-F1
#
_cell.length_a   1.000
_cell.length_b   1.000
_cell.length_c   1.000
_cell.angle_alpha   90.00
_cell.angle_beta   90.00
_cell.angle_gamma   90.00
#
_symmetry.space_group_name_H-M   'P 1'
#
loop_
_entity.id
_entity.type
_entity.pdbx_description
1 polymer ?
#
loop_
_entity_poly.entity_id
_entity_poly.type
_entity_poly.pdbx_seq_one_letter_code
_entity_poly.pdbx_strand_id
1 'polypeptide(L)'
;MDTRRPLRTLAIALGTAGLLISGCSSGSSTTSASSSVPRAAVSPVPAALKTFYAQHLSWRDCGVTGFQCATMKAPLDYAKPDDGEIKLAVSRKKATGPGKRIGSLLVNPGGPGGSAIGYLQSYAAIGYPAQVRARYDMVAIDPRGVARSEPVECLTGPQMDAYTQVDQTPDDAGEVTALSGAFKKFATGCEQHSGEILPHVSTVETARDMDVLRALLGDDQLNYVGASYGTFLGATYAELFPARSGRLVLDGAMDPSLPSVEINRDQTAGFETAFQSFAGDCVKKADCPLGTTSASDAANRLKQLFAGLDAKPIPTGGPRKLGESLATTGVIAAMYDESAWPQLREALTAAEKGDGSGLLSLADSYYEREPNGTYANLMYANAAVNCIDLPPAFTTSKAVTQALPTFEKASPVFGKGFAWASLNCAYWPVRATGTPHRIKAEGAAPIVVVGTTRDPATPYKWAKGLAGQLSSGTLLTYEGDGHTAYGRGSDCIDTAINTYLLEGTPPSDGKKCS
;
A
#
# COMPACT_ATOMS: atom_id res chain seq x y z
N MET A 1 -33.06 28.64 8.11
CA MET A 1 -34.27 28.21 7.38
C MET A 1 -33.94 26.84 6.81
N ASP A 2 -33.93 25.77 7.62
CA ASP A 2 -35.10 25.04 8.17
C ASP A 2 -36.05 24.66 7.03
N THR A 3 -36.32 23.39 6.69
CA THR A 3 -36.74 22.25 7.54
C THR A 3 -36.59 20.93 6.76
N ARG A 4 -35.87 19.91 7.24
CA ARG A 4 -36.35 18.68 7.92
C ARG A 4 -37.64 18.02 7.38
N ARG A 5 -37.56 16.72 7.06
CA ARG A 5 -38.61 15.69 7.27
C ARG A 5 -38.07 14.25 6.98
N PRO A 6 -38.65 13.16 7.52
CA PRO A 6 -38.30 12.66 8.84
C PRO A 6 -37.96 11.14 8.90
N LEU A 7 -37.33 10.75 10.01
CA LEU A 7 -37.33 9.39 10.57
C LEU A 7 -38.76 8.92 10.88
N ARG A 8 -39.04 7.64 10.67
CA ARG A 8 -40.15 6.91 11.29
C ARG A 8 -39.61 5.78 12.16
N THR A 9 -39.99 5.83 13.43
CA THR A 9 -39.83 4.80 14.44
C THR A 9 -41.24 4.45 14.95
N LEU A 10 -41.54 3.17 15.15
CA LEU A 10 -42.66 2.66 15.95
C LEU A 10 -42.16 1.33 16.55
N ALA A 11 -41.74 1.25 17.82
CA ALA A 11 -42.50 1.14 19.08
C ALA A 11 -43.04 -0.29 19.40
N ILE A 12 -42.25 -0.99 20.22
CA ILE A 12 -42.53 -1.73 21.48
C ILE A 12 -43.92 -2.37 21.70
N ALA A 13 -43.91 -3.64 22.12
CA ALA A 13 -44.83 -4.17 23.14
C ALA A 13 -44.12 -5.17 24.08
N LEU A 14 -44.31 -4.95 25.39
CA LEU A 14 -43.87 -5.74 26.54
C LEU A 14 -44.91 -6.82 26.91
N GLY A 15 -44.45 -7.93 27.50
CA GLY A 15 -45.27 -8.89 28.24
C GLY A 15 -44.43 -9.71 29.22
N THR A 16 -44.72 -9.56 30.51
CA THR A 16 -43.99 -10.10 31.67
C THR A 16 -44.72 -11.26 32.37
N ALA A 17 -43.94 -12.01 33.17
CA ALA A 17 -44.28 -13.04 34.18
C ALA A 17 -44.67 -14.44 33.63
N GLY A 18 -44.14 -15.57 34.09
CA GLY A 18 -43.26 -15.89 35.22
C GLY A 18 -43.78 -17.19 35.88
N LEU A 19 -42.99 -18.25 35.93
CA LEU A 19 -43.13 -19.37 36.89
C LEU A 19 -41.87 -20.27 36.89
N LEU A 20 -41.36 -20.49 38.10
CA LEU A 20 -40.20 -21.30 38.47
C LEU A 20 -40.56 -22.79 38.50
N ILE A 21 -39.71 -23.66 37.94
CA ILE A 21 -39.46 -25.02 38.46
C ILE A 21 -37.97 -25.33 38.30
N SER A 22 -37.34 -25.64 39.44
CA SER A 22 -35.97 -26.14 39.58
C SER A 22 -35.76 -27.48 38.90
N GLY A 23 -34.60 -27.65 38.26
CA GLY A 23 -34.10 -28.94 37.79
C GLY A 23 -32.59 -28.87 37.60
N CYS A 24 -31.85 -29.30 38.62
CA CYS A 24 -30.40 -29.50 38.54
C CYS A 24 -30.09 -30.62 37.53
N SER A 25 -29.18 -30.38 36.58
CA SER A 25 -28.27 -31.44 36.11
C SER A 25 -27.08 -30.83 35.35
N SER A 26 -25.91 -30.97 35.98
CA SER A 26 -24.58 -31.16 35.38
C SER A 26 -24.17 -30.27 34.21
N GLY A 27 -23.49 -29.17 34.53
CA GLY A 27 -22.74 -28.38 33.58
C GLY A 27 -21.60 -29.17 32.95
N SER A 28 -21.54 -29.15 31.62
CA SER A 28 -20.30 -29.26 30.87
C SER A 28 -20.08 -27.93 30.18
N SER A 29 -19.49 -27.00 30.92
CA SER A 29 -18.88 -25.80 30.36
C SER A 29 -17.64 -26.27 29.60
N THR A 30 -17.75 -26.42 28.29
CA THR A 30 -16.59 -26.39 27.41
C THR A 30 -16.00 -24.98 27.50
N THR A 31 -15.06 -24.80 28.41
CA THR A 31 -14.11 -23.70 28.37
C THR A 31 -13.35 -23.80 27.06
N SER A 32 -13.73 -22.98 26.08
CA SER A 32 -12.82 -22.60 24.99
C SER A 32 -11.62 -21.95 25.66
N ALA A 33 -10.53 -22.71 25.80
CA ALA A 33 -9.27 -22.18 26.25
C ALA A 33 -8.80 -21.19 25.18
N SER A 34 -8.99 -19.89 25.41
CA SER A 34 -8.19 -18.86 24.74
C SER A 34 -6.75 -19.11 25.14
N SER A 35 -5.98 -19.73 24.24
CA SER A 35 -4.53 -19.82 24.35
C SER A 35 -3.98 -18.40 24.29
N SER A 36 -3.84 -17.75 25.46
CA SER A 36 -3.17 -16.47 25.58
C SER A 36 -1.68 -16.69 25.32
N VAL A 37 -1.22 -16.35 24.12
CA VAL A 37 0.22 -16.29 23.81
C VAL A 37 0.86 -15.32 24.83
N PRO A 38 1.93 -15.73 25.55
CA PRO A 38 2.58 -14.85 26.51
C PRO A 38 3.07 -13.58 25.81
N ARG A 39 2.70 -12.42 26.34
CA ARG A 39 3.10 -11.13 25.79
C ARG A 39 4.58 -10.87 26.07
N ALA A 40 5.31 -10.38 25.07
CA ALA A 40 6.72 -10.05 25.22
C ALA A 40 6.92 -8.94 26.26
N ALA A 41 8.01 -9.01 27.02
CA ALA A 41 8.40 -7.95 27.95
C ALA A 41 8.90 -6.71 27.18
N VAL A 42 8.62 -5.51 27.72
CA VAL A 42 9.09 -4.26 27.12
C VAL A 42 10.59 -4.10 27.38
N SER A 43 11.40 -4.20 26.32
CA SER A 43 12.83 -3.89 26.40
C SER A 43 13.06 -2.38 26.63
N PRO A 44 14.10 -1.97 27.37
CA PRO A 44 14.44 -0.56 27.53
C PRO A 44 15.00 0.05 26.23
N VAL A 45 14.91 1.37 26.09
CA VAL A 45 15.54 2.10 24.97
C VAL A 45 17.07 2.07 25.13
N PRO A 46 17.84 1.70 24.09
CA PRO A 46 19.30 1.73 24.11
C PRO A 46 19.84 3.12 24.50
N ALA A 47 20.94 3.16 25.26
CA ALA A 47 21.50 4.40 25.77
C ALA A 47 21.81 5.43 24.65
N ALA A 48 22.39 4.96 23.54
CA ALA A 48 22.70 5.79 22.37
C ALA A 48 21.47 6.41 21.69
N LEU A 49 20.27 5.86 21.90
CA LEU A 49 19.04 6.37 21.29
C LEU A 49 18.22 7.27 22.22
N LYS A 50 18.59 7.39 23.51
CA LYS A 50 17.78 8.10 24.51
C LYS A 50 17.45 9.54 24.12
N THR A 51 18.40 10.26 23.50
CA THR A 51 18.20 11.64 23.05
C THR A 51 17.06 11.76 22.04
N PHE A 52 16.93 10.81 21.11
CA PHE A 52 15.84 10.79 20.13
C PHE A 52 14.48 10.46 20.78
N TYR A 53 14.45 9.62 21.81
CA TYR A 53 13.21 9.27 22.52
C TYR A 53 12.75 10.33 23.54
N ALA A 54 13.65 11.23 23.96
CA ALA A 54 13.37 12.26 24.96
C ALA A 54 13.04 13.65 24.35
N GLN A 55 13.03 13.77 23.02
CA GLN A 55 12.74 15.06 22.37
C GLN A 55 11.28 15.50 22.58
N HIS A 56 11.00 16.79 22.38
CA HIS A 56 9.64 17.32 22.43
C HIS A 56 9.23 17.84 21.06
N LEU A 57 8.18 17.26 20.49
CA LEU A 57 7.64 17.68 19.19
C LEU A 57 6.99 19.06 19.29
N SER A 58 7.53 20.03 18.55
CA SER A 58 6.99 21.38 18.44
C SER A 58 5.90 21.41 17.37
N TRP A 59 4.64 21.23 17.80
CA TRP A 59 3.48 21.21 16.94
C TRP A 59 3.07 22.62 16.48
N ARG A 60 2.86 22.77 15.17
CA ARG A 60 2.34 23.99 14.51
C ARG A 60 1.15 23.64 13.62
N ASP A 61 0.40 24.64 13.17
CA ASP A 61 -0.63 24.42 12.15
C ASP A 61 0.02 23.97 10.81
N CYS A 62 -0.62 23.02 10.11
CA CYS A 62 -0.12 22.51 8.82
C CYS A 62 -0.49 23.37 7.60
N GLY A 63 -1.37 24.37 7.75
CA GLY A 63 -2.07 25.02 6.63
C GLY A 63 -3.30 24.24 6.15
N VAL A 64 -3.66 23.14 6.82
CA VAL A 64 -4.86 22.33 6.55
C VAL A 64 -5.68 22.26 7.83
N THR A 65 -6.96 22.63 7.75
CA THR A 65 -7.82 22.82 8.94
C THR A 65 -7.86 21.60 9.85
N GLY A 66 -7.50 21.80 11.12
CA GLY A 66 -7.52 20.78 12.16
C GLY A 66 -6.29 19.87 12.21
N PHE A 67 -5.32 20.04 11.30
CA PHE A 67 -4.07 19.29 11.29
C PHE A 67 -2.92 20.08 11.92
N GLN A 68 -2.11 19.37 12.71
CA GLN A 68 -0.90 19.88 13.30
C GLN A 68 0.31 19.15 12.72
N CYS A 69 1.38 19.89 12.47
CA CYS A 69 2.61 19.38 11.88
C CYS A 69 3.76 19.60 12.85
N ALA A 70 4.72 18.67 12.85
CA ALA A 70 5.96 18.75 13.61
C ALA A 70 7.09 18.13 12.79
N THR A 71 8.31 18.33 13.25
CA THR A 71 9.50 17.66 12.73
C THR A 71 10.08 16.81 13.85
N MET A 72 10.27 15.54 13.59
CA MET A 72 10.92 14.58 14.49
C MET A 72 12.34 14.33 14.00
N LYS A 73 13.29 14.23 14.93
CA LYS A 73 14.66 13.78 14.62
C LYS A 73 14.80 12.29 14.87
N ALA A 74 15.53 11.60 14.02
CA ALA A 74 15.95 10.21 14.21
C ALA A 74 17.41 10.05 13.79
N PRO A 75 18.11 8.96 14.17
CA PRO A 75 19.39 8.61 13.56
C PRO A 75 19.26 8.48 12.04
N LEU A 76 20.24 9.01 11.30
CA LEU A 76 20.41 8.67 9.89
C LEU A 76 20.71 7.17 9.77
N ASP A 77 21.75 6.71 10.48
CA ASP A 77 22.14 5.31 10.62
C ASP A 77 21.87 4.82 12.04
N TYR A 78 20.94 3.88 12.22
CA TYR A 78 20.67 3.29 13.54
C TYR A 78 21.83 2.45 14.10
N ALA A 79 22.76 1.97 13.27
CA ALA A 79 23.97 1.30 13.72
C ALA A 79 25.03 2.29 14.24
N LYS A 80 24.94 3.58 13.85
CA LYS A 80 25.82 4.66 14.30
C LYS A 80 25.02 5.92 14.67
N PRO A 81 24.29 5.90 15.79
CA PRO A 81 23.33 6.97 16.14
C PRO A 81 23.92 8.37 16.33
N ASP A 82 25.25 8.45 16.55
CA ASP A 82 25.97 9.70 16.79
C ASP A 82 26.56 10.30 15.49
N ASP A 83 26.54 9.57 14.37
CA ASP A 83 27.20 9.99 13.11
C ASP A 83 26.31 10.93 12.26
N GLY A 84 25.04 11.09 12.61
CA GLY A 84 24.12 11.98 11.89
C GLY A 84 22.66 11.78 12.27
N GLU A 85 21.85 12.82 12.04
CA GLU A 85 20.41 12.79 12.25
C GLU A 85 19.65 13.05 10.94
N ILE A 86 18.47 12.46 10.82
CA ILE A 86 17.49 12.71 9.77
C ILE A 86 16.28 13.44 10.34
N LYS A 87 15.69 14.34 9.56
CA LYS A 87 14.46 15.08 9.92
C LYS A 87 13.26 14.46 9.23
N LEU A 88 12.30 14.01 10.04
CA LEU A 88 11.10 13.35 9.58
C LEU A 88 9.90 14.24 9.83
N ALA A 89 9.11 14.46 8.79
CA ALA A 89 7.86 15.20 8.88
C ALA A 89 6.80 14.33 9.54
N VAL A 90 6.12 14.90 10.53
CA VAL A 90 5.02 14.26 11.26
C VAL A 90 3.79 15.15 11.18
N SER A 91 2.63 14.56 10.93
CA SER A 91 1.34 15.25 11.02
C SER A 91 0.39 14.51 11.94
N ARG A 92 -0.45 15.24 12.66
CA ARG A 92 -1.56 14.69 13.44
C ARG A 92 -2.84 15.50 13.30
N LYS A 93 -3.97 14.82 13.43
CA LYS A 93 -5.28 15.42 13.69
C LYS A 93 -5.81 14.85 14.99
N LYS A 94 -6.03 15.72 15.98
CA LYS A 94 -6.49 15.29 17.30
C LYS A 94 -7.89 14.69 17.24
N ALA A 95 -8.17 13.74 18.13
CA ALA A 95 -9.52 13.24 18.34
C ALA A 95 -10.45 14.40 18.78
N THR A 96 -11.60 14.55 18.12
CA THR A 96 -12.57 15.63 18.42
C THR A 96 -13.99 15.14 18.70
N GLY A 97 -14.20 13.81 18.78
CA GLY A 97 -15.51 13.20 18.99
C GLY A 97 -15.75 12.71 20.43
N PRO A 98 -16.93 12.11 20.70
CA PRO A 98 -17.28 11.63 22.02
C PRO A 98 -16.46 10.40 22.44
N GLY A 99 -16.29 10.23 23.76
CA GLY A 99 -15.62 9.08 24.38
C GLY A 99 -14.18 9.36 24.81
N LYS A 100 -13.60 8.43 25.59
CA LYS A 100 -12.23 8.57 26.12
C LYS A 100 -11.20 8.28 25.02
N ARG A 101 -10.25 9.18 24.79
CA ARG A 101 -9.09 8.95 23.91
C ARG A 101 -8.43 7.61 24.23
N ILE A 102 -8.18 6.79 23.21
CA ILE A 102 -7.50 5.49 23.30
C ILE A 102 -5.99 5.68 23.16
N GLY A 103 -5.55 6.48 22.19
CA GLY A 103 -4.15 6.68 21.86
C GLY A 103 -4.00 7.43 20.54
N SER A 104 -2.86 7.29 19.90
CA SER A 104 -2.67 7.66 18.50
C SER A 104 -2.91 6.45 17.59
N LEU A 105 -3.45 6.69 16.39
CA LEU A 105 -3.56 5.72 15.31
C LEU A 105 -2.66 6.18 14.17
N LEU A 106 -1.51 5.52 14.02
CA LEU A 106 -0.57 5.80 12.95
C LEU A 106 -1.07 5.16 11.65
N VAL A 107 -1.04 5.89 10.54
CA VAL A 107 -1.47 5.39 9.23
C VAL A 107 -0.35 5.46 8.20
N ASN A 108 -0.35 4.51 7.26
CA ASN A 108 0.57 4.50 6.12
C ASN A 108 -0.11 3.93 4.87
N PRO A 109 -0.05 4.62 3.71
CA PRO A 109 -0.69 4.18 2.47
C PRO A 109 0.06 3.07 1.73
N GLY A 110 1.31 2.81 2.10
CA GLY A 110 2.21 1.95 1.35
C GLY A 110 2.93 2.66 0.21
N GLY A 111 2.96 2.03 -0.95
CA GLY A 111 3.84 2.36 -2.07
C GLY A 111 4.89 1.27 -2.27
N PRO A 112 6.06 1.28 -1.59
CA PRO A 112 6.62 2.38 -0.78
C PRO A 112 6.78 3.68 -1.57
N GLY A 113 6.97 4.80 -0.88
CA GLY A 113 7.11 6.13 -1.48
C GLY A 113 5.87 7.01 -1.46
N GLY A 114 4.72 6.49 -1.03
CA GLY A 114 3.52 7.30 -0.83
C GLY A 114 3.63 8.20 0.39
N SER A 115 3.23 9.48 0.26
CA SER A 115 3.18 10.40 1.40
C SER A 115 2.13 9.97 2.42
N ALA A 116 2.56 9.51 3.59
CA ALA A 116 1.67 9.16 4.68
C ALA A 116 0.95 10.38 5.26
N ILE A 117 1.59 11.55 5.27
CA ILE A 117 0.95 12.82 5.65
C ILE A 117 -0.12 13.20 4.61
N GLY A 118 0.18 13.05 3.32
CA GLY A 118 -0.79 13.26 2.25
C GLY A 118 -2.02 12.37 2.45
N TYR A 119 -1.80 11.06 2.61
CA TYR A 119 -2.84 10.07 2.89
C TYR A 119 -3.65 10.38 4.15
N LEU A 120 -2.99 10.79 5.24
CA LEU A 120 -3.66 11.22 6.47
C LEU A 120 -4.60 12.40 6.21
N GLN A 121 -4.12 13.40 5.48
CA GLN A 121 -4.82 14.67 5.27
C GLN A 121 -5.96 14.56 4.26
N SER A 122 -5.82 13.74 3.22
CA SER A 122 -6.82 13.58 2.16
C SER A 122 -7.82 12.45 2.43
N TYR A 123 -7.40 11.38 3.12
CA TYR A 123 -8.19 10.17 3.26
C TYR A 123 -8.36 9.75 4.72
N ALA A 124 -7.32 9.30 5.43
CA ALA A 124 -7.51 8.57 6.68
C ALA A 124 -8.17 9.42 7.79
N ALA A 125 -7.76 10.67 8.00
CA ALA A 125 -8.28 11.50 9.09
C ALA A 125 -9.60 12.22 8.76
N ILE A 126 -10.20 11.92 7.60
CA ILE A 126 -11.47 12.47 7.14
C ILE A 126 -12.45 11.35 6.78
N GLY A 127 -12.00 10.39 5.97
CA GLY A 127 -12.76 9.26 5.43
C GLY A 127 -12.88 8.05 6.36
N TYR A 128 -11.94 7.79 7.27
CA TYR A 128 -12.12 6.67 8.21
C TYR A 128 -13.39 6.86 9.06
N PRO A 129 -14.03 5.76 9.50
CA PRO A 129 -15.24 5.80 10.30
C PRO A 129 -15.16 6.80 11.47
N ALA A 130 -16.18 7.64 11.60
CA ALA A 130 -16.19 8.75 12.55
C ALA A 130 -15.94 8.31 14.00
N GLN A 131 -16.41 7.12 14.37
CA GLN A 131 -16.20 6.51 15.68
C GLN A 131 -14.72 6.20 15.97
N VAL A 132 -13.91 5.83 14.98
CA VAL A 132 -12.47 5.62 15.15
C VAL A 132 -11.77 6.96 15.34
N ARG A 133 -12.05 7.93 14.46
CA ARG A 133 -11.48 9.29 14.54
C ARG A 133 -11.90 10.05 15.80
N ALA A 134 -13.00 9.67 16.43
CA ALA A 134 -13.43 10.24 17.72
C ALA A 134 -12.57 9.78 18.90
N ARG A 135 -11.86 8.65 18.77
CA ARG A 135 -11.17 7.98 19.88
C ARG A 135 -9.65 7.95 19.72
N TYR A 136 -9.15 8.22 18.52
CA TYR A 136 -7.72 8.28 18.20
C TYR A 136 -7.29 9.66 17.73
N ASP A 137 -6.11 10.10 18.18
CA ASP A 137 -5.36 11.09 17.42
C ASP A 137 -4.87 10.40 16.14
N MET A 138 -5.31 10.87 14.97
CA MET A 138 -4.89 10.30 13.69
C MET A 138 -3.51 10.87 13.36
N VAL A 139 -2.50 10.01 13.17
CA VAL A 139 -1.11 10.44 13.00
C VAL A 139 -0.50 9.81 11.75
N ALA A 140 0.43 10.52 11.12
CA ALA A 140 1.30 9.98 10.09
C ALA A 140 2.70 10.55 10.20
N ILE A 141 3.67 9.76 9.75
CA ILE A 141 5.04 10.16 9.49
C ILE A 141 5.33 9.85 8.03
N ASP A 142 5.74 10.86 7.26
CA ASP A 142 6.29 10.57 5.93
C ASP A 142 7.59 9.77 6.17
N PRO A 143 7.73 8.54 5.66
CA PRO A 143 8.95 7.76 5.89
C PRO A 143 10.21 8.48 5.44
N ARG A 144 11.36 8.12 6.01
CA ARG A 144 12.67 8.59 5.54
C ARG A 144 12.82 8.45 4.02
N GLY A 145 13.26 9.51 3.34
CA GLY A 145 13.36 9.52 1.88
C GLY A 145 12.04 9.79 1.15
N VAL A 146 10.92 10.00 1.85
CA VAL A 146 9.59 10.17 1.25
C VAL A 146 9.05 11.58 1.50
N ALA A 147 8.56 12.21 0.44
CA ALA A 147 7.83 13.47 0.46
C ALA A 147 8.49 14.56 1.30
N ARG A 148 8.00 14.81 2.52
CA ARG A 148 8.48 15.91 3.38
C ARG A 148 9.64 15.51 4.29
N SER A 149 10.08 14.26 4.24
CA SER A 149 11.10 13.68 5.11
C SER A 149 12.38 13.41 4.32
N GLU A 150 13.18 14.48 4.10
CA GLU A 150 14.45 14.43 3.37
C GLU A 150 14.33 13.58 2.07
N PRO A 151 13.50 14.02 1.10
CA PRO A 151 13.06 13.18 -0.01
C PRO A 151 14.23 12.70 -0.87
N VAL A 152 14.17 11.43 -1.30
CA VAL A 152 15.04 10.93 -2.38
C VAL A 152 14.67 11.66 -3.66
N GLU A 153 15.68 12.21 -4.32
CA GLU A 153 15.61 12.89 -5.61
C GLU A 153 16.51 12.15 -6.61
N CYS A 154 16.05 12.00 -7.85
CA CYS A 154 16.80 11.24 -8.87
C CYS A 154 16.93 11.96 -10.20
N LEU A 155 15.80 12.37 -10.79
CA LEU A 155 15.74 12.94 -12.12
C LEU A 155 14.93 14.24 -12.10
N THR A 156 15.17 15.11 -13.07
CA THR A 156 14.29 16.28 -13.32
C THR A 156 13.00 15.85 -14.03
N GLY A 157 11.96 16.69 -13.99
CA GLY A 157 10.68 16.43 -14.68
C GLY A 157 10.82 15.97 -16.14
N PRO A 158 11.54 16.72 -17.01
CA PRO A 158 11.77 16.29 -18.40
C PRO A 158 12.54 14.97 -18.53
N GLN A 159 13.45 14.67 -17.59
CA GLN A 159 14.16 13.39 -17.58
C GLN A 159 13.25 12.24 -17.14
N MET A 160 12.29 12.49 -16.24
CA MET A 160 11.24 11.54 -15.88
C MET A 160 10.23 11.32 -16.99
N ASP A 161 9.86 12.37 -17.73
CA ASP A 161 9.04 12.24 -18.92
C ASP A 161 9.70 11.31 -19.95
N ALA A 162 11.02 11.44 -20.13
CA ALA A 162 11.78 10.53 -20.99
C ALA A 162 11.81 9.10 -20.41
N TYR A 163 12.06 8.94 -19.11
CA TYR A 163 12.11 7.64 -18.45
C TYR A 163 10.79 6.86 -18.54
N THR A 164 9.65 7.51 -18.28
CA THR A 164 8.32 6.90 -18.29
C THR A 164 7.80 6.56 -19.69
N GLN A 165 8.39 7.15 -20.74
CA GLN A 165 8.08 6.85 -22.13
C GLN A 165 8.96 5.76 -22.74
N VAL A 166 9.99 5.28 -22.02
CA VAL A 166 10.81 4.16 -22.50
C VAL A 166 9.96 2.91 -22.61
N ASP A 167 10.07 2.23 -23.74
CA ASP A 167 9.43 0.94 -23.98
C ASP A 167 9.83 -0.08 -22.89
N GLN A 168 8.82 -0.59 -22.18
CA GLN A 168 8.97 -1.59 -21.11
C GLN A 168 8.83 -3.02 -21.64
N THR A 169 8.59 -3.18 -22.94
CA THR A 169 8.35 -4.44 -23.62
C THR A 169 9.32 -4.61 -24.79
N PRO A 170 10.65 -4.57 -24.56
CA PRO A 170 11.63 -4.58 -25.64
C PRO A 170 11.50 -5.82 -26.54
N ASP A 171 11.45 -5.60 -27.84
CA ASP A 171 11.37 -6.60 -28.92
C ASP A 171 12.75 -6.94 -29.50
N ASP A 172 13.72 -6.03 -29.39
CA ASP A 172 15.06 -6.24 -29.92
C ASP A 172 16.20 -5.83 -28.98
N ALA A 173 17.44 -6.07 -29.41
CA ALA A 173 18.63 -5.76 -28.63
C ALA A 173 18.84 -4.25 -28.40
N GLY A 174 18.35 -3.41 -29.32
CA GLY A 174 18.38 -1.96 -29.21
C GLY A 174 17.47 -1.47 -28.10
N GLU A 175 16.23 -1.97 -28.05
CA GLU A 175 15.26 -1.64 -26.99
C GLU A 175 15.69 -2.19 -25.64
N VAL A 176 16.25 -3.41 -25.57
CA VAL A 176 16.86 -3.92 -24.33
C VAL A 176 17.97 -2.99 -23.83
N THR A 177 18.77 -2.44 -24.74
CA THR A 177 19.84 -1.49 -24.42
C THR A 177 19.26 -0.16 -23.94
N ALA A 178 18.20 0.35 -24.58
CA ALA A 178 17.52 1.58 -24.21
C ALA A 178 16.90 1.47 -22.81
N LEU A 179 16.17 0.38 -22.53
CA LEU A 179 15.55 0.13 -21.24
C LEU A 179 16.57 -0.03 -20.12
N SER A 180 17.60 -0.86 -20.34
CA SER A 180 18.71 -1.01 -19.39
C SER A 180 19.43 0.32 -19.15
N GLY A 181 19.60 1.13 -20.20
CA GLY A 181 20.18 2.48 -20.12
C GLY A 181 19.32 3.43 -19.30
N ALA A 182 17.99 3.36 -19.44
CA ALA A 182 17.04 4.15 -18.65
C ALA A 182 17.11 3.81 -17.17
N PHE A 183 17.14 2.52 -16.81
CA PHE A 183 17.30 2.09 -15.41
C PHE A 183 18.64 2.54 -14.82
N LYS A 184 19.75 2.40 -15.55
CA LYS A 184 21.05 2.90 -15.11
C LYS A 184 21.05 4.42 -14.90
N LYS A 185 20.49 5.17 -15.84
CA LYS A 185 20.40 6.63 -15.75
C LYS A 185 19.58 7.06 -14.53
N PHE A 186 18.45 6.40 -14.28
CA PHE A 186 17.63 6.63 -13.09
C PHE A 186 18.43 6.37 -11.81
N ALA A 187 19.05 5.19 -11.69
CA ALA A 187 19.84 4.80 -10.53
C ALA A 187 21.03 5.74 -10.27
N THR A 188 21.77 6.12 -11.31
CA THR A 188 22.86 7.10 -11.21
C THR A 188 22.36 8.49 -10.81
N GLY A 189 21.19 8.91 -11.31
CA GLY A 189 20.56 10.15 -10.87
C GLY A 189 20.27 10.13 -9.36
N CYS A 190 19.67 9.04 -8.87
CA CYS A 190 19.42 8.86 -7.43
C CYS A 190 20.72 8.89 -6.62
N GLU A 191 21.79 8.22 -7.09
CA GLU A 191 23.09 8.22 -6.41
C GLU A 191 23.68 9.64 -6.32
N GLN A 192 23.64 10.39 -7.42
CA GLN A 192 24.18 11.75 -7.49
C GLN A 192 23.44 12.74 -6.60
N HIS A 193 22.11 12.60 -6.50
CA HIS A 193 21.26 13.57 -5.80
C HIS A 193 20.86 13.13 -4.38
N SER A 194 21.03 11.87 -4.02
CA SER A 194 20.58 11.32 -2.74
C SER A 194 21.48 10.23 -2.15
N GLY A 195 22.72 10.07 -2.65
CA GLY A 195 23.62 9.00 -2.24
C GLY A 195 23.88 8.88 -0.72
N GLU A 196 23.76 9.97 0.04
CA GLU A 196 23.89 9.95 1.50
C GLU A 196 22.72 9.22 2.18
N ILE A 197 21.48 9.44 1.73
CA ILE A 197 20.29 8.84 2.36
C ILE A 197 19.94 7.47 1.77
N LEU A 198 20.35 7.16 0.53
CA LEU A 198 20.00 5.89 -0.14
C LEU A 198 20.28 4.61 0.68
N PRO A 199 21.40 4.49 1.44
CA PRO A 199 21.66 3.32 2.27
C PRO A 199 20.74 3.20 3.50
N HIS A 200 20.01 4.26 3.81
CA HIS A 200 19.33 4.43 5.07
C HIS A 200 17.81 4.46 4.94
N VAL A 201 17.21 4.24 3.77
CA VAL A 201 15.74 4.31 3.58
C VAL A 201 15.00 2.98 3.82
N SER A 202 15.61 2.03 4.53
CA SER A 202 15.07 0.66 4.65
C SER A 202 13.75 0.61 5.43
N THR A 203 12.92 -0.42 5.17
CA THR A 203 11.72 -0.72 5.98
C THR A 203 12.07 -0.87 7.45
N VAL A 204 13.18 -1.54 7.76
CA VAL A 204 13.63 -1.79 9.13
C VAL A 204 13.92 -0.48 9.87
N GLU A 205 14.60 0.47 9.23
CA GLU A 205 14.87 1.77 9.85
C GLU A 205 13.62 2.63 9.96
N THR A 206 12.74 2.60 8.96
CA THR A 206 11.42 3.25 9.05
C THR A 206 10.60 2.69 10.22
N ALA A 207 10.63 1.38 10.48
CA ALA A 207 9.97 0.76 11.62
C ALA A 207 10.56 1.24 12.97
N ARG A 208 11.87 1.50 13.03
CA ARG A 208 12.49 2.12 14.21
C ARG A 208 12.06 3.57 14.39
N ASP A 209 11.90 4.33 13.31
CA ASP A 209 11.37 5.70 13.35
C ASP A 209 9.93 5.73 13.89
N MET A 210 9.11 4.74 13.50
CA MET A 210 7.76 4.56 14.05
C MET A 210 7.78 4.35 15.56
N ASP A 211 8.77 3.64 16.11
CA ASP A 211 8.87 3.44 17.55
C ASP A 211 9.33 4.68 18.32
N VAL A 212 10.24 5.46 17.73
CA VAL A 212 10.61 6.79 18.25
C VAL A 212 9.34 7.64 18.30
N LEU A 213 8.58 7.73 17.21
CA LEU A 213 7.36 8.53 17.16
C LEU A 213 6.32 8.06 18.18
N ARG A 214 6.09 6.75 18.31
CA ARG A 214 5.20 6.18 19.34
C ARG A 214 5.55 6.71 20.74
N ALA A 215 6.83 6.67 21.10
CA ALA A 215 7.29 7.18 22.40
C ALA A 215 7.03 8.68 22.57
N LEU A 216 7.30 9.48 21.52
CA LEU A 216 7.12 10.94 21.55
C LEU A 216 5.65 11.38 21.56
N LEU A 217 4.75 10.54 21.09
CA LEU A 217 3.30 10.73 21.24
C LEU A 217 2.80 10.36 22.64
N GLY A 218 3.65 9.72 23.46
CA GLY A 218 3.31 9.29 24.81
C GLY A 218 2.47 8.02 24.87
N ASP A 219 2.47 7.20 23.81
CA ASP A 219 1.70 5.96 23.75
C ASP A 219 2.58 4.76 24.13
N ASP A 220 2.11 3.90 25.04
CA ASP A 220 2.86 2.69 25.46
C ASP A 220 3.00 1.66 24.33
N GLN A 221 2.03 1.64 23.42
CA GLN A 221 1.99 0.77 22.27
C GLN A 221 1.59 1.52 21.00
N LEU A 222 2.11 1.06 19.86
CA LEU A 222 1.71 1.54 18.55
C LEU A 222 0.36 0.93 18.16
N ASN A 223 -0.63 1.76 17.84
CA ASN A 223 -1.79 1.36 17.06
C ASN A 223 -1.57 1.83 15.62
N TYR A 224 -1.86 0.98 14.65
CA TYR A 224 -1.44 1.18 13.28
C TYR A 224 -2.42 0.61 12.27
N VAL A 225 -2.67 1.36 11.19
CA VAL A 225 -3.30 0.87 9.97
C VAL A 225 -2.34 1.10 8.81
N GLY A 226 -1.80 0.01 8.28
CA GLY A 226 -0.93 0.03 7.10
C GLY A 226 -1.65 -0.58 5.92
N ALA A 227 -1.62 0.11 4.79
CA ALA A 227 -2.11 -0.39 3.52
C ALA A 227 -0.93 -0.83 2.63
N SER A 228 -1.11 -1.86 1.81
CA SER A 228 -0.13 -2.25 0.77
C SER A 228 1.27 -2.52 1.36
N TYR A 229 2.35 -1.90 0.86
CA TYR A 229 3.68 -1.92 1.50
C TYR A 229 3.66 -1.57 3.00
N GLY A 230 2.73 -0.72 3.46
CA GLY A 230 2.53 -0.42 4.88
C GLY A 230 2.25 -1.68 5.71
N THR A 231 1.74 -2.76 5.10
CA THR A 231 1.58 -4.05 5.77
C THR A 231 2.91 -4.73 6.09
N PHE A 232 3.88 -4.68 5.18
CA PHE A 232 5.24 -5.16 5.41
C PHE A 232 5.94 -4.31 6.48
N LEU A 233 5.77 -2.99 6.43
CA LEU A 233 6.27 -2.07 7.45
C LEU A 233 5.67 -2.37 8.84
N GLY A 234 4.35 -2.56 8.93
CA GLY A 234 3.66 -2.91 10.18
C GLY A 234 4.07 -4.27 10.73
N ALA A 235 4.24 -5.29 9.87
CA ALA A 235 4.75 -6.60 10.26
C ALA A 235 6.20 -6.51 10.77
N THR A 236 7.06 -5.76 10.07
CA THR A 236 8.45 -5.50 10.49
C THR A 236 8.50 -4.80 11.84
N TYR A 237 7.65 -3.80 12.08
CA TYR A 237 7.52 -3.18 13.40
C TYR A 237 7.16 -4.21 14.48
N ALA A 238 6.21 -5.09 14.20
CA ALA A 238 5.78 -6.11 15.15
C ALA A 238 6.84 -7.17 15.44
N GLU A 239 7.73 -7.45 14.49
CA GLU A 239 8.89 -8.31 14.72
C GLU A 239 9.94 -7.66 15.61
N LEU A 240 10.26 -6.38 15.33
CA LEU A 240 11.28 -5.64 16.08
C LEU A 240 10.82 -5.27 17.49
N PHE A 241 9.53 -4.97 17.65
CA PHE A 241 8.96 -4.42 18.88
C PHE A 241 7.65 -5.11 19.31
N PRO A 242 7.60 -6.45 19.45
CA PRO A 242 6.36 -7.18 19.72
C PRO A 242 5.62 -6.70 20.98
N ALA A 243 6.36 -6.39 22.05
CA ALA A 243 5.79 -5.86 23.29
C ALA A 243 5.13 -4.47 23.14
N ARG A 244 5.58 -3.69 22.14
CA ARG A 244 5.10 -2.34 21.83
C ARG A 244 4.08 -2.34 20.68
N SER A 245 3.73 -3.48 20.11
CA SER A 245 2.66 -3.62 19.12
C SER A 245 1.28 -3.71 19.77
N GLY A 246 0.49 -2.66 19.60
CA GLY A 246 -0.90 -2.57 20.04
C GLY A 246 -1.85 -3.10 18.98
N ARG A 247 -2.80 -2.27 18.54
CA ARG A 247 -3.80 -2.66 17.53
C ARG A 247 -3.28 -2.41 16.12
N LEU A 248 -2.77 -3.45 15.47
CA LEU A 248 -2.26 -3.41 14.10
C LEU A 248 -3.29 -4.01 13.12
N VAL A 249 -3.62 -3.25 12.07
CA VAL A 249 -4.42 -3.67 10.91
C VAL A 249 -3.53 -3.54 9.67
N LEU A 250 -3.38 -4.65 8.95
CA LEU A 250 -2.52 -4.77 7.77
C LEU A 250 -3.41 -5.10 6.57
N ASP A 251 -3.78 -4.09 5.77
CA ASP A 251 -4.78 -4.19 4.70
C ASP A 251 -4.15 -4.18 3.29
N GLY A 252 -4.45 -5.19 2.48
CA GLY A 252 -3.69 -5.44 1.25
C GLY A 252 -2.29 -5.96 1.58
N ALA A 253 -2.24 -7.14 2.18
CA ALA A 253 -1.03 -7.64 2.83
C ALA A 253 0.04 -8.20 1.87
N MET A 254 1.29 -7.80 2.11
CA MET A 254 2.49 -8.39 1.52
C MET A 254 2.99 -9.58 2.34
N ASP A 255 3.56 -10.58 1.65
CA ASP A 255 4.21 -11.72 2.29
C ASP A 255 5.74 -11.51 2.35
N PRO A 256 6.33 -11.27 3.54
CA PRO A 256 7.75 -10.96 3.70
C PRO A 256 8.68 -12.15 3.40
N SER A 257 8.13 -13.36 3.28
CA SER A 257 8.92 -14.57 3.04
C SER A 257 9.23 -14.82 1.57
N LEU A 258 8.64 -14.04 0.67
CA LEU A 258 8.77 -14.24 -0.77
C LEU A 258 9.98 -13.48 -1.35
N PRO A 259 10.78 -14.10 -2.24
CA PRO A 259 11.79 -13.39 -2.99
C PRO A 259 11.17 -12.45 -4.04
N SER A 260 11.90 -11.39 -4.40
CA SER A 260 11.44 -10.35 -5.34
C SER A 260 10.90 -10.90 -6.67
N VAL A 261 11.51 -11.96 -7.22
CA VAL A 261 11.04 -12.59 -8.47
C VAL A 261 9.66 -13.23 -8.32
N GLU A 262 9.35 -13.80 -7.15
CA GLU A 262 8.05 -14.39 -6.86
C GLU A 262 7.02 -13.29 -6.58
N ILE A 263 7.39 -12.26 -5.81
CA ILE A 263 6.56 -11.06 -5.60
C ILE A 263 6.11 -10.48 -6.94
N ASN A 264 7.05 -10.24 -7.86
CA ASN A 264 6.77 -9.62 -9.14
C ASN A 264 5.89 -10.51 -10.03
N ARG A 265 6.16 -11.83 -10.10
CA ARG A 265 5.37 -12.78 -10.88
C ARG A 265 3.95 -12.95 -10.33
N ASP A 266 3.80 -12.97 -9.02
CA ASP A 266 2.52 -13.08 -8.35
C ASP A 266 1.67 -11.83 -8.55
N GLN A 267 2.29 -10.65 -8.48
CA GLN A 267 1.63 -9.38 -8.80
C GLN A 267 1.22 -9.31 -10.28
N THR A 268 2.04 -9.84 -11.21
CA THR A 268 1.65 -10.02 -12.62
C THR A 268 0.35 -10.82 -12.74
N ALA A 269 0.22 -11.95 -12.02
CA ALA A 269 -1.01 -12.73 -12.00
C ALA A 269 -2.19 -12.00 -11.32
N GLY A 270 -1.90 -11.15 -10.33
CA GLY A 270 -2.90 -10.29 -9.69
C GLY A 270 -3.50 -9.29 -10.68
N PHE A 271 -2.67 -8.58 -11.44
CA PHE A 271 -3.16 -7.65 -12.47
C PHE A 271 -3.90 -8.36 -13.61
N GLU A 272 -3.49 -9.57 -14.00
CA GLU A 272 -4.31 -10.38 -14.91
C GLU A 272 -5.69 -10.66 -14.31
N THR A 273 -5.76 -11.04 -13.04
CA THR A 273 -7.03 -11.33 -12.35
C THR A 273 -7.95 -10.10 -12.36
N ALA A 274 -7.44 -8.93 -12.00
CA ALA A 274 -8.22 -7.69 -12.01
C ALA A 274 -8.63 -7.27 -13.44
N PHE A 275 -7.75 -7.45 -14.43
CA PHE A 275 -8.11 -7.21 -15.82
C PHE A 275 -9.21 -8.15 -16.30
N GLN A 276 -9.18 -9.43 -15.95
CA GLN A 276 -10.26 -10.37 -16.27
C GLN A 276 -11.58 -9.96 -15.61
N SER A 277 -11.55 -9.42 -14.39
CA SER A 277 -12.74 -8.83 -13.74
C SER A 277 -13.26 -7.61 -14.51
N PHE A 278 -12.41 -6.66 -14.85
CA PHE A 278 -12.78 -5.50 -15.67
C PHE A 278 -13.34 -5.93 -17.03
N ALA A 279 -12.67 -6.85 -17.72
CA ALA A 279 -13.10 -7.36 -19.02
C ALA A 279 -14.46 -8.06 -18.90
N GLY A 280 -14.67 -8.87 -17.85
CA GLY A 280 -15.94 -9.53 -17.55
C GLY A 280 -17.09 -8.56 -17.24
N ASP A 281 -16.82 -7.41 -16.62
CA ASP A 281 -17.81 -6.32 -16.47
C ASP A 281 -18.03 -5.59 -17.80
N CYS A 282 -16.95 -5.26 -18.51
CA CYS A 282 -16.99 -4.51 -19.74
C CYS A 282 -17.84 -5.20 -20.80
N VAL A 283 -17.58 -6.48 -21.10
CA VAL A 283 -18.26 -7.21 -22.19
C VAL A 283 -19.79 -7.31 -22.02
N LYS A 284 -20.31 -7.08 -20.80
CA LYS A 284 -21.75 -7.02 -20.51
C LYS A 284 -22.39 -5.70 -20.93
N LYS A 285 -21.59 -4.68 -21.25
CA LYS A 285 -22.02 -3.35 -21.68
C LYS A 285 -21.98 -3.26 -23.20
N ALA A 286 -23.05 -2.72 -23.79
CA ALA A 286 -23.20 -2.63 -25.24
C ALA A 286 -22.10 -1.77 -25.91
N ASP A 287 -21.51 -0.85 -25.15
CA ASP A 287 -20.49 0.11 -25.57
C ASP A 287 -19.09 -0.25 -25.05
N CYS A 288 -18.83 -1.52 -24.71
CA CYS A 288 -17.48 -1.92 -24.31
C CYS A 288 -16.45 -1.67 -25.43
N PRO A 289 -15.39 -0.87 -25.19
CA PRO A 289 -14.37 -0.59 -26.21
C PRO A 289 -13.66 -1.88 -26.65
N LEU A 290 -13.42 -2.80 -25.71
CA LEU A 290 -12.76 -4.08 -25.98
C LEU A 290 -13.69 -5.14 -26.61
N GLY A 291 -14.88 -4.74 -27.05
CA GLY A 291 -15.89 -5.62 -27.65
C GLY A 291 -16.70 -6.40 -26.61
N THR A 292 -17.72 -7.12 -27.07
CA THR A 292 -18.74 -7.76 -26.21
C THR A 292 -18.76 -9.29 -26.29
N THR A 293 -17.80 -9.90 -27.00
CA THR A 293 -17.81 -11.35 -27.25
C THR A 293 -17.42 -12.15 -26.01
N SER A 294 -16.26 -11.89 -25.44
CA SER A 294 -15.76 -12.58 -24.25
C SER A 294 -14.61 -11.80 -23.59
N ALA A 295 -14.32 -12.07 -22.32
CA ALA A 295 -13.18 -11.47 -21.63
C ALA A 295 -11.84 -11.82 -22.29
N SER A 296 -11.73 -13.01 -22.89
CA SER A 296 -10.54 -13.42 -23.64
C SER A 296 -10.36 -12.63 -24.94
N ASP A 297 -11.46 -12.34 -25.64
CA ASP A 297 -11.42 -11.47 -26.83
C ASP A 297 -11.07 -10.03 -26.44
N ALA A 298 -11.59 -9.54 -25.31
CA ALA A 298 -11.23 -8.24 -24.77
C ALA A 298 -9.73 -8.15 -24.44
N ALA A 299 -9.14 -9.21 -23.88
CA ALA A 299 -7.69 -9.32 -23.67
C ALA A 299 -6.91 -9.24 -24.99
N ASN A 300 -7.38 -9.92 -26.03
CA ASN A 300 -6.75 -9.88 -27.35
C ASN A 300 -6.85 -8.49 -27.99
N ARG A 301 -7.98 -7.79 -27.85
CA ARG A 301 -8.12 -6.41 -28.32
C ARG A 301 -7.22 -5.44 -27.57
N LEU A 302 -7.09 -5.60 -26.25
CA LEU A 302 -6.19 -4.76 -25.46
C LEU A 302 -4.73 -4.93 -25.91
N LYS A 303 -4.28 -6.18 -26.12
CA LYS A 303 -2.95 -6.45 -26.68
C LYS A 303 -2.75 -5.85 -28.08
N GLN A 304 -3.78 -5.89 -28.92
CA GLN A 304 -3.74 -5.25 -30.25
C GLN A 304 -3.62 -3.72 -30.14
N LEU A 305 -4.33 -3.10 -29.18
CA LEU A 305 -4.18 -1.69 -28.89
C LEU A 305 -2.74 -1.37 -28.45
N PHE A 306 -2.19 -2.13 -27.50
CA PHE A 306 -0.82 -1.95 -27.03
C PHE A 306 0.21 -2.09 -28.16
N ALA A 307 0.16 -3.16 -28.95
CA ALA A 307 1.04 -3.32 -30.11
C ALA A 307 0.89 -2.20 -31.15
N GLY A 308 -0.31 -1.65 -31.31
CA GLY A 308 -0.54 -0.48 -32.17
C GLY A 308 0.09 0.80 -31.62
N LEU A 309 0.04 1.00 -30.31
CA LEU A 309 0.62 2.16 -29.61
C LEU A 309 2.13 2.09 -29.52
N ASP A 310 2.70 0.89 -29.43
CA ASP A 310 4.14 0.66 -29.51
C ASP A 310 4.67 1.05 -30.89
N ALA A 311 4.08 0.49 -31.96
CA ALA A 311 4.48 0.82 -33.32
C ALA A 311 4.21 2.29 -33.70
N LYS A 312 3.11 2.87 -33.20
CA LYS A 312 2.70 4.25 -33.54
C LYS A 312 2.00 4.95 -32.37
N PRO A 313 2.77 5.65 -31.51
CA PRO A 313 2.20 6.45 -30.43
C PRO A 313 1.20 7.51 -30.93
N ILE A 314 0.08 7.66 -30.22
CA ILE A 314 -1.03 8.55 -30.60
C ILE A 314 -0.95 9.91 -29.87
N PRO A 315 -1.52 10.99 -30.45
CA PRO A 315 -1.53 12.31 -29.82
C PRO A 315 -2.41 12.34 -28.55
N THR A 316 -2.11 13.30 -27.66
CA THR A 316 -2.83 13.52 -26.40
C THR A 316 -3.31 14.96 -26.22
N GLY A 317 -3.10 15.80 -27.24
CA GLY A 317 -3.29 17.26 -27.17
C GLY A 317 -2.14 18.01 -26.47
N GLY A 318 -1.19 17.30 -25.85
CA GLY A 318 0.00 17.86 -25.22
C GLY A 318 1.33 17.48 -25.91
N PRO A 319 2.48 17.81 -25.29
CA PRO A 319 3.79 17.52 -25.86
C PRO A 319 4.17 16.03 -25.80
N ARG A 320 3.55 15.25 -24.90
CA ARG A 320 3.79 13.80 -24.77
C ARG A 320 2.79 13.02 -25.61
N LYS A 321 3.26 11.97 -26.28
CA LYS A 321 2.38 11.02 -26.97
C LYS A 321 2.06 9.85 -26.06
N LEU A 322 0.95 9.17 -26.32
CA LEU A 322 0.63 7.92 -25.65
C LEU A 322 1.24 6.77 -26.47
N GLY A 323 2.31 6.16 -25.95
CA GLY A 323 2.85 4.87 -26.41
C GLY A 323 2.43 3.72 -25.49
N GLU A 324 2.88 2.49 -25.80
CA GLU A 324 2.50 1.28 -25.05
C GLU A 324 2.78 1.39 -23.55
N SER A 325 3.99 1.80 -23.14
CA SER A 325 4.35 1.88 -21.71
C SER A 325 3.38 2.73 -20.89
N LEU A 326 3.03 3.93 -21.39
CA LEU A 326 2.09 4.82 -20.70
C LEU A 326 0.65 4.30 -20.77
N ALA A 327 0.24 3.67 -21.87
CA ALA A 327 -1.08 3.06 -21.97
C ALA A 327 -1.25 1.89 -21.01
N THR A 328 -0.23 1.04 -20.90
CA THR A 328 -0.17 -0.07 -19.94
C THR A 328 -0.28 0.45 -18.51
N THR A 329 0.48 1.49 -18.14
CA THR A 329 0.37 2.14 -16.83
C THR A 329 -1.03 2.71 -16.59
N GLY A 330 -1.64 3.35 -17.58
CA GLY A 330 -3.01 3.89 -17.46
C GLY A 330 -4.05 2.81 -17.21
N VAL A 331 -3.92 1.64 -17.86
CA VAL A 331 -4.79 0.48 -17.60
C VAL A 331 -4.55 -0.06 -16.18
N ILE A 332 -3.28 -0.27 -15.80
CA ILE A 332 -2.87 -0.73 -14.46
C ILE A 332 -3.45 0.17 -13.37
N ALA A 333 -3.39 1.50 -13.54
CA ALA A 333 -3.90 2.47 -12.59
C ALA A 333 -5.39 2.24 -12.28
N ALA A 334 -6.19 1.97 -13.31
CA ALA A 334 -7.61 1.71 -13.17
C ALA A 334 -7.95 0.31 -12.60
N MET A 335 -6.98 -0.61 -12.52
CA MET A 335 -7.21 -1.94 -11.93
C MET A 335 -7.22 -1.91 -10.40
N TYR A 336 -6.67 -0.86 -9.78
CA TYR A 336 -6.63 -0.73 -8.32
C TYR A 336 -8.02 -0.58 -7.68
N ASP A 337 -8.98 0.01 -8.39
CA ASP A 337 -10.31 0.28 -7.85
C ASP A 337 -11.38 0.19 -8.95
N GLU A 338 -12.44 -0.58 -8.71
CA GLU A 338 -13.57 -0.75 -9.63
C GLU A 338 -14.25 0.57 -10.01
N SER A 339 -14.19 1.58 -9.12
CA SER A 339 -14.72 2.92 -9.39
C SER A 339 -14.03 3.64 -10.55
N ALA A 340 -12.82 3.20 -10.94
CA ALA A 340 -12.09 3.73 -12.10
C ALA A 340 -12.50 3.06 -13.43
N TRP A 341 -13.24 1.95 -13.42
CA TRP A 341 -13.61 1.22 -14.63
C TRP A 341 -14.44 2.03 -15.64
N PRO A 342 -15.39 2.90 -15.24
CA PRO A 342 -16.06 3.81 -16.17
C PRO A 342 -15.07 4.73 -16.90
N GLN A 343 -14.15 5.37 -16.17
CA GLN A 343 -13.11 6.23 -16.75
C GLN A 343 -12.20 5.44 -17.70
N LEU A 344 -11.83 4.20 -17.35
CA LEU A 344 -11.02 3.36 -18.22
C LEU A 344 -11.74 3.04 -19.54
N ARG A 345 -13.04 2.74 -19.51
CA ARG A 345 -13.82 2.49 -20.75
C ARG A 345 -13.85 3.72 -21.66
N GLU A 346 -14.04 4.90 -21.08
CA GLU A 346 -13.99 6.16 -21.83
C GLU A 346 -12.62 6.39 -22.45
N ALA A 347 -11.55 6.19 -21.66
CA ALA A 347 -10.17 6.34 -22.11
C ALA A 347 -9.79 5.36 -23.23
N LEU A 348 -10.19 4.09 -23.12
CA LEU A 348 -9.98 3.08 -24.17
C LEU A 348 -10.76 3.42 -25.44
N THR A 349 -12.00 3.88 -25.31
CA THR A 349 -12.83 4.30 -26.46
C THR A 349 -12.21 5.50 -27.20
N ALA A 350 -11.63 6.45 -26.47
CA ALA A 350 -10.92 7.58 -27.04
C ALA A 350 -9.62 7.14 -27.75
N ALA A 351 -8.86 6.23 -27.12
CA ALA A 351 -7.62 5.71 -27.69
C ALA A 351 -7.85 4.96 -29.02
N GLU A 352 -8.93 4.17 -29.13
CA GLU A 352 -9.34 3.52 -30.38
C GLU A 352 -9.67 4.53 -31.51
N LYS A 353 -10.05 5.75 -31.14
CA LYS A 353 -10.31 6.87 -32.07
C LYS A 353 -9.09 7.76 -32.29
N GLY A 354 -7.93 7.40 -31.74
CA GLY A 354 -6.67 8.12 -31.91
C GLY A 354 -6.42 9.25 -30.90
N ASP A 355 -7.18 9.31 -29.81
CA ASP A 355 -6.96 10.25 -28.71
C ASP A 355 -6.44 9.54 -27.46
N GLY A 356 -5.17 9.74 -27.14
CA GLY A 356 -4.50 9.12 -25.99
C GLY A 356 -4.60 9.88 -24.68
N SER A 357 -5.32 11.01 -24.64
CA SER A 357 -5.36 11.89 -23.46
C SER A 357 -5.89 11.21 -22.19
N GLY A 358 -6.94 10.39 -22.31
CA GLY A 358 -7.55 9.70 -21.17
C GLY A 358 -6.63 8.68 -20.51
N LEU A 359 -5.97 7.83 -21.29
CA LEU A 359 -5.00 6.86 -20.77
C LEU A 359 -3.74 7.54 -20.23
N LEU A 360 -3.29 8.63 -20.86
CA LEU A 360 -2.18 9.44 -20.35
C LEU A 360 -2.52 10.04 -18.99
N SER A 361 -3.75 10.53 -18.80
CA SER A 361 -4.20 11.09 -17.52
C SER A 361 -4.22 10.04 -16.41
N LEU A 362 -4.62 8.80 -16.71
CA LEU A 362 -4.56 7.70 -15.75
C LEU A 362 -3.11 7.35 -15.38
N ALA A 363 -2.21 7.33 -16.37
CA ALA A 363 -0.79 7.09 -16.13
C ALA A 363 -0.12 8.21 -15.32
N ASP A 364 -0.46 9.47 -15.58
CA ASP A 364 0.02 10.63 -14.82
C ASP A 364 -0.44 10.58 -13.37
N SER A 365 -1.69 10.19 -13.12
CA SER A 365 -2.20 9.98 -11.77
C SER A 365 -1.42 8.88 -11.04
N TYR A 366 -1.06 7.79 -11.73
CA TYR A 366 -0.29 6.70 -11.15
C TYR A 366 1.14 7.12 -10.79
N TYR A 367 1.78 7.92 -11.66
CA TYR A 367 3.14 8.43 -11.43
C TYR A 367 3.21 9.70 -10.59
N GLU A 368 2.07 10.21 -10.07
CA GLU A 368 1.97 11.48 -9.34
C GLU A 368 2.62 12.64 -10.11
N ARG A 369 2.35 12.68 -11.43
CA ARG A 369 2.82 13.72 -12.33
C ARG A 369 1.79 14.83 -12.45
N GLU A 370 2.20 16.03 -12.08
CA GLU A 370 1.37 17.23 -12.18
C GLU A 370 1.33 17.81 -13.61
N PRO A 371 0.30 18.60 -13.97
CA PRO A 371 0.18 19.20 -15.31
C PRO A 371 1.36 20.08 -15.72
N ASN A 372 2.07 20.68 -14.76
CA ASN A 372 3.28 21.49 -14.99
C ASN A 372 4.54 20.65 -15.30
N GLY A 373 4.43 19.32 -15.28
CA GLY A 373 5.54 18.40 -15.53
C GLY A 373 6.43 18.07 -14.33
N THR A 374 6.06 18.50 -13.13
CA THR A 374 6.73 18.05 -11.90
C THR A 374 6.15 16.71 -11.45
N TYR A 375 7.02 15.87 -10.89
CA TYR A 375 6.65 14.60 -10.29
C TYR A 375 6.79 14.74 -8.77
N ALA A 376 5.86 14.14 -8.02
CA ALA A 376 6.16 13.81 -6.63
C ALA A 376 7.26 12.73 -6.57
N ASN A 377 7.91 12.60 -5.42
CA ASN A 377 9.09 11.72 -5.30
C ASN A 377 8.74 10.23 -5.11
N LEU A 378 7.47 9.83 -5.29
CA LEU A 378 6.99 8.46 -5.10
C LEU A 378 7.81 7.44 -5.89
N MET A 379 8.08 7.69 -7.18
CA MET A 379 8.84 6.75 -8.01
C MET A 379 10.30 6.61 -7.52
N TYR A 380 10.89 7.68 -7.01
CA TYR A 380 12.26 7.71 -6.49
C TYR A 380 12.37 6.91 -5.20
N ALA A 381 11.48 7.21 -4.25
CA ALA A 381 11.42 6.51 -2.98
C ALA A 381 11.01 5.04 -3.14
N ASN A 382 10.09 4.73 -4.06
CA ASN A 382 9.67 3.35 -4.33
C ASN A 382 10.85 2.46 -4.71
N ALA A 383 11.65 2.91 -5.69
CA ALA A 383 12.85 2.19 -6.11
C ALA A 383 13.89 2.14 -4.97
N ALA A 384 14.11 3.25 -4.28
CA ALA A 384 15.11 3.34 -3.22
C ALA A 384 14.85 2.37 -2.05
N VAL A 385 13.59 2.24 -1.65
CA VAL A 385 13.18 1.34 -0.57
C VAL A 385 13.19 -0.12 -1.06
N ASN A 386 12.50 -0.43 -2.16
CA ASN A 386 12.36 -1.80 -2.64
C ASN A 386 13.72 -2.45 -2.99
N CYS A 387 14.63 -1.69 -3.60
CA CYS A 387 15.93 -2.22 -4.01
C CYS A 387 16.90 -2.46 -2.84
N ILE A 388 16.64 -1.92 -1.64
CA ILE A 388 17.45 -2.21 -0.45
C ILE A 388 16.78 -3.20 0.51
N ASP A 389 15.45 -3.29 0.50
CA ASP A 389 14.70 -4.21 1.36
C ASP A 389 14.82 -5.67 0.91
N LEU A 390 15.01 -5.93 -0.38
CA LEU A 390 15.19 -7.28 -0.91
C LEU A 390 16.25 -7.32 -2.02
N PRO A 391 16.96 -8.45 -2.21
CA PRO A 391 17.82 -8.64 -3.37
C PRO A 391 17.05 -8.48 -4.69
N PRO A 392 17.70 -8.01 -5.77
CA PRO A 392 17.03 -7.79 -7.04
C PRO A 392 16.46 -9.09 -7.61
N ALA A 393 15.29 -9.01 -8.25
CA ALA A 393 14.65 -10.16 -8.89
C ALA A 393 15.51 -10.77 -10.01
N PHE A 394 16.19 -9.89 -10.78
CA PHE A 394 17.12 -10.26 -11.83
C PHE A 394 18.37 -9.40 -11.76
N THR A 395 19.52 -9.94 -12.16
CA THR A 395 20.80 -9.21 -12.22
C THR A 395 21.26 -8.93 -13.65
N THR A 396 20.62 -9.56 -14.65
CA THR A 396 20.96 -9.41 -16.07
C THR A 396 19.72 -9.47 -16.94
N SER A 397 19.74 -8.81 -18.09
CA SER A 397 18.69 -8.90 -19.12
C SER A 397 18.47 -10.33 -19.61
N LYS A 398 19.53 -11.14 -19.69
CA LYS A 398 19.44 -12.57 -20.04
C LYS A 398 18.57 -13.36 -19.05
N ALA A 399 18.69 -13.06 -17.74
CA ALA A 399 17.87 -13.72 -16.73
C ALA A 399 16.38 -13.34 -16.87
N VAL A 400 16.09 -12.10 -17.26
CA VAL A 400 14.72 -11.66 -17.59
C VAL A 400 14.17 -12.47 -18.76
N THR A 401 14.91 -12.56 -19.87
CA THR A 401 14.49 -13.33 -21.05
C THR A 401 14.19 -14.79 -20.72
N GLN A 402 14.99 -15.41 -19.84
CA GLN A 402 14.75 -16.78 -19.39
C GLN A 402 13.49 -16.93 -18.52
N ALA A 403 13.09 -15.87 -17.82
CA ALA A 403 11.90 -15.85 -16.96
C ALA A 403 10.61 -15.47 -17.70
N LEU A 404 10.70 -14.84 -18.89
CA LEU A 404 9.54 -14.38 -19.67
C LEU A 404 8.41 -15.41 -19.78
N PRO A 405 8.65 -16.70 -20.12
CA PRO A 405 7.56 -17.67 -20.24
C PRO A 405 6.75 -17.85 -18.94
N THR A 406 7.36 -17.64 -17.77
CA THR A 406 6.66 -17.74 -16.49
C THR A 406 5.79 -16.51 -16.18
N PHE A 407 6.23 -15.32 -16.60
CA PHE A 407 5.48 -14.08 -16.46
C PHE A 407 4.34 -13.99 -17.48
N GLU A 408 4.58 -14.38 -18.73
CA GLU A 408 3.54 -14.45 -19.78
C GLU A 408 2.46 -15.49 -19.46
N LYS A 409 2.85 -16.59 -18.80
CA LYS A 409 1.87 -17.54 -18.25
C LYS A 409 1.05 -16.95 -17.10
N ALA A 410 1.66 -16.08 -16.29
CA ALA A 410 0.96 -15.40 -15.20
C ALA A 410 0.01 -14.31 -15.71
N SER A 411 0.40 -13.58 -16.77
CA SER A 411 -0.44 -12.64 -17.49
C SER A 411 -0.05 -12.58 -18.96
N PRO A 412 -0.94 -12.99 -19.88
CA PRO A 412 -0.71 -12.79 -21.31
C PRO A 412 -0.72 -11.32 -21.74
N VAL A 413 -1.32 -10.43 -20.94
CA VAL A 413 -1.42 -8.99 -21.24
C VAL A 413 -0.23 -8.21 -20.69
N PHE A 414 0.16 -8.47 -19.43
CA PHE A 414 1.13 -7.65 -18.71
C PHE A 414 2.48 -8.35 -18.47
N GLY A 415 2.58 -9.66 -18.76
CA GLY A 415 3.71 -10.48 -18.37
C GLY A 415 5.07 -9.99 -18.85
N LYS A 416 5.17 -9.62 -20.13
CA LYS A 416 6.42 -9.12 -20.71
C LYS A 416 6.90 -7.84 -20.02
N GLY A 417 6.00 -6.86 -19.86
CA GLY A 417 6.30 -5.58 -19.21
C GLY A 417 6.74 -5.73 -17.77
N PHE A 418 6.02 -6.54 -16.96
CA PHE A 418 6.38 -6.77 -15.56
C PHE A 418 7.71 -7.53 -15.39
N ALA A 419 8.01 -8.48 -16.28
CA ALA A 419 9.28 -9.18 -16.25
C ALA A 419 10.47 -8.23 -16.48
N TRP A 420 10.36 -7.34 -17.47
CA TRP A 420 11.42 -6.37 -17.77
C TRP A 420 11.52 -5.24 -16.74
N ALA A 421 10.40 -4.76 -16.21
CA ALA A 421 10.38 -3.80 -15.09
C ALA A 421 11.14 -4.33 -13.85
N SER A 422 11.11 -5.65 -13.63
CA SER A 422 11.80 -6.34 -12.52
C SER A 422 13.33 -6.30 -12.59
N LEU A 423 13.92 -5.76 -13.67
CA LEU A 423 15.37 -5.60 -13.82
C LEU A 423 15.91 -4.33 -13.16
N ASN A 424 15.05 -3.36 -12.83
CA ASN A 424 15.45 -2.04 -12.35
C ASN A 424 16.48 -2.08 -11.19
N CYS A 425 16.26 -2.91 -10.18
CA CYS A 425 17.14 -3.02 -9.01
C CYS A 425 18.51 -3.66 -9.30
N ALA A 426 18.71 -4.27 -10.48
CA ALA A 426 20.03 -4.78 -10.89
C ALA A 426 21.09 -3.67 -11.01
N TYR A 427 20.63 -2.43 -11.24
CA TYR A 427 21.48 -1.26 -11.43
C TYR A 427 21.49 -0.32 -10.23
N TRP A 428 20.82 -0.69 -9.13
CA TRP A 428 20.76 0.14 -7.94
C TRP A 428 22.16 0.31 -7.31
N PRO A 429 22.56 1.54 -6.90
CA PRO A 429 23.92 1.80 -6.44
C PRO A 429 24.20 1.22 -5.04
N VAL A 430 23.14 0.98 -4.26
CA VAL A 430 23.23 0.43 -2.90
C VAL A 430 22.82 -1.03 -2.91
N ARG A 431 23.57 -1.88 -2.19
CA ARG A 431 23.22 -3.29 -2.04
C ARG A 431 22.03 -3.46 -1.10
N ALA A 432 21.21 -4.45 -1.41
CA ALA A 432 20.16 -4.91 -0.48
C ALA A 432 20.74 -5.29 0.89
N THR A 433 20.07 -4.82 1.92
CA THR A 433 20.36 -5.10 3.34
C THR A 433 19.35 -6.09 3.93
N GLY A 434 18.14 -6.15 3.39
CA GLY A 434 17.12 -7.12 3.76
C GLY A 434 17.18 -8.41 2.94
N THR A 435 16.49 -9.44 3.43
CA THR A 435 16.31 -10.73 2.75
C THR A 435 14.92 -11.30 3.04
N PRO A 436 14.36 -12.14 2.15
CA PRO A 436 13.06 -12.77 2.39
C PRO A 436 13.11 -13.66 3.63
N HIS A 437 12.17 -13.47 4.55
CA HIS A 437 12.04 -14.31 5.74
C HIS A 437 10.62 -14.25 6.30
N ARG A 438 10.27 -15.26 7.11
CA ARG A 438 8.96 -15.29 7.77
C ARG A 438 8.97 -14.36 8.98
N ILE A 439 7.98 -13.48 9.06
CA ILE A 439 7.77 -12.62 10.24
C ILE A 439 6.75 -13.27 11.17
N LYS A 440 7.21 -13.65 12.37
CA LYS A 440 6.34 -14.29 13.37
C LYS A 440 5.73 -13.35 14.40
N ALA A 441 6.41 -12.24 14.70
CA ALA A 441 6.04 -11.29 15.76
C ALA A 441 5.64 -11.96 17.10
N GLU A 442 6.45 -12.92 17.57
CA GLU A 442 6.16 -13.67 18.80
C GLU A 442 5.99 -12.73 20.01
N GLY A 443 4.84 -12.85 20.69
CA GLY A 443 4.51 -12.03 21.86
C GLY A 443 3.87 -10.66 21.55
N ALA A 444 3.56 -10.36 20.29
CA ALA A 444 2.72 -9.22 19.92
C ALA A 444 1.24 -9.44 20.31
N ALA A 445 0.49 -8.35 20.46
CA ALA A 445 -0.98 -8.43 20.52
C ALA A 445 -1.55 -9.06 19.23
N PRO A 446 -2.83 -9.46 19.17
CA PRO A 446 -3.45 -9.91 17.93
C PRO A 446 -3.22 -8.91 16.79
N ILE A 447 -3.00 -9.39 15.56
CA ILE A 447 -2.80 -8.55 14.38
C ILE A 447 -3.83 -8.95 13.33
N VAL A 448 -4.61 -7.97 12.85
CA VAL A 448 -5.61 -8.22 11.82
C VAL A 448 -4.97 -8.04 10.45
N VAL A 449 -4.99 -9.08 9.65
CA VAL A 449 -4.50 -9.09 8.27
C VAL A 449 -5.72 -9.14 7.35
N VAL A 450 -5.88 -8.12 6.51
CA VAL A 450 -7.01 -7.99 5.58
C VAL A 450 -6.56 -8.34 4.17
N GLY A 451 -7.31 -9.19 3.50
CA GLY A 451 -7.02 -9.62 2.13
C GLY A 451 -8.25 -9.59 1.24
N THR A 452 -8.15 -8.90 0.10
CA THR A 452 -9.18 -8.87 -0.94
C THR A 452 -8.97 -10.01 -1.93
N THR A 453 -10.03 -10.77 -2.25
CA THR A 453 -9.90 -12.01 -3.04
C THR A 453 -9.34 -11.82 -4.45
N ARG A 454 -9.63 -10.68 -5.09
CA ARG A 454 -9.16 -10.30 -6.43
C ARG A 454 -8.33 -9.01 -6.38
N ASP A 455 -7.51 -8.88 -5.34
CA ASP A 455 -6.54 -7.78 -5.22
C ASP A 455 -5.45 -7.90 -6.32
N PRO A 456 -5.24 -6.87 -7.16
CA PRO A 456 -4.23 -6.91 -8.20
C PRO A 456 -2.80 -6.75 -7.67
N ALA A 457 -2.61 -5.93 -6.64
CA ALA A 457 -1.29 -5.45 -6.23
C ALA A 457 -0.70 -6.32 -5.12
N THR A 458 -1.54 -6.80 -4.21
CA THR A 458 -1.19 -7.71 -3.12
C THR A 458 -2.11 -8.92 -3.11
N PRO A 459 -1.86 -9.93 -3.97
CA PRO A 459 -2.76 -11.06 -4.16
C PRO A 459 -3.17 -11.73 -2.85
N TYR A 460 -4.43 -12.15 -2.74
CA TYR A 460 -5.02 -12.73 -1.52
C TYR A 460 -4.20 -13.86 -0.86
N LYS A 461 -3.43 -14.61 -1.65
CA LYS A 461 -2.54 -15.65 -1.11
C LYS A 461 -1.44 -15.08 -0.19
N TRP A 462 -1.00 -13.85 -0.40
CA TRP A 462 -0.05 -13.17 0.47
C TRP A 462 -0.67 -12.81 1.81
N ALA A 463 -1.93 -12.33 1.83
CA ALA A 463 -2.65 -12.10 3.08
C ALA A 463 -2.82 -13.38 3.91
N LYS A 464 -3.15 -14.52 3.26
CA LYS A 464 -3.15 -15.83 3.91
C LYS A 464 -1.75 -16.21 4.42
N GLY A 465 -0.72 -15.95 3.62
CA GLY A 465 0.68 -16.20 3.95
C GLY A 465 1.12 -15.45 5.20
N LEU A 466 0.93 -14.13 5.22
CA LEU A 466 1.28 -13.28 6.37
C LEU A 466 0.46 -13.64 7.61
N ALA A 467 -0.86 -13.81 7.50
CA ALA A 467 -1.70 -14.20 8.63
C ALA A 467 -1.23 -15.53 9.27
N GLY A 468 -0.85 -16.51 8.44
CA GLY A 468 -0.31 -17.79 8.91
C GLY A 468 1.15 -17.77 9.37
N GLN A 469 1.88 -16.66 9.15
CA GLN A 469 3.22 -16.45 9.70
C GLN A 469 3.17 -15.89 11.11
N LEU A 470 2.28 -14.93 11.35
CA LEU A 470 2.15 -14.24 12.62
C LEU A 470 1.61 -15.17 13.72
N SER A 471 2.25 -15.16 14.88
CA SER A 471 1.88 -16.01 16.03
C SER A 471 0.50 -15.67 16.60
N SER A 472 0.04 -14.45 16.35
CA SER A 472 -1.25 -13.89 16.76
C SER A 472 -1.99 -13.25 15.58
N GLY A 473 -1.76 -13.74 14.36
CA GLY A 473 -2.43 -13.27 13.15
C GLY A 473 -3.90 -13.67 13.10
N THR A 474 -4.74 -12.82 12.52
CA THR A 474 -6.14 -13.11 12.23
C THR A 474 -6.46 -12.62 10.82
N LEU A 475 -6.90 -13.52 9.95
CA LEU A 475 -7.28 -13.19 8.58
C LEU A 475 -8.72 -12.67 8.52
N LEU A 476 -8.90 -11.52 7.88
CA LEU A 476 -10.18 -10.96 7.48
C LEU A 476 -10.24 -10.87 5.95
N THR A 477 -11.19 -11.56 5.34
CA THR A 477 -11.32 -11.64 3.88
C THR A 477 -12.39 -10.68 3.37
N TYR A 478 -12.05 -9.90 2.34
CA TYR A 478 -13.02 -9.18 1.52
C TYR A 478 -13.20 -9.91 0.17
N GLU A 479 -14.41 -10.39 -0.12
CA GLU A 479 -14.76 -11.12 -1.33
C GLU A 479 -15.12 -10.17 -2.50
N GLY A 480 -14.19 -9.31 -2.88
CA GLY A 480 -14.38 -8.30 -3.94
C GLY A 480 -13.17 -8.15 -4.86
N ASP A 481 -13.21 -7.12 -5.72
CA ASP A 481 -12.07 -6.63 -6.51
C ASP A 481 -11.45 -5.36 -5.91
N GLY A 482 -10.31 -5.01 -6.47
CA GLY A 482 -9.53 -3.84 -6.09
C GLY A 482 -8.57 -4.10 -4.94
N HIS A 483 -7.71 -3.10 -4.70
CA HIS A 483 -6.64 -3.17 -3.73
C HIS A 483 -7.10 -2.63 -2.38
N THR A 484 -6.79 -3.34 -1.28
CA THR A 484 -7.25 -3.01 0.10
C THR A 484 -8.77 -3.10 0.28
N ALA A 485 -9.28 -2.89 1.50
CA ALA A 485 -10.71 -3.01 1.80
C ALA A 485 -11.28 -1.98 2.81
N TYR A 486 -10.48 -1.47 3.75
CA TYR A 486 -10.98 -0.63 4.83
C TYR A 486 -11.43 0.76 4.37
N GLY A 487 -12.67 1.13 4.72
CA GLY A 487 -13.29 2.39 4.30
C GLY A 487 -13.73 2.41 2.84
N ARG A 488 -13.74 1.26 2.14
CA ARG A 488 -14.17 1.14 0.74
C ARG A 488 -15.65 0.76 0.57
N GLY A 489 -16.43 0.76 1.66
CA GLY A 489 -17.90 0.66 1.61
C GLY A 489 -18.52 -0.67 2.04
N SER A 490 -17.72 -1.68 2.41
CA SER A 490 -18.26 -2.92 3.02
C SER A 490 -18.48 -2.73 4.52
N ASP A 491 -19.75 -2.65 4.93
CA ASP A 491 -20.14 -2.56 6.35
C ASP A 491 -19.55 -3.70 7.20
N CYS A 492 -19.41 -4.89 6.62
CA CYS A 492 -18.85 -6.06 7.30
C CYS A 492 -17.36 -5.89 7.61
N ILE A 493 -16.58 -5.41 6.63
CA ILE A 493 -15.15 -5.10 6.80
C ILE A 493 -14.98 -3.97 7.81
N ASP A 494 -15.68 -2.86 7.59
CA ASP A 494 -15.54 -1.67 8.41
C ASP A 494 -15.94 -1.96 9.86
N THR A 495 -17.04 -2.68 10.09
CA THR A 495 -17.46 -3.05 11.46
C THR A 495 -16.45 -3.96 12.15
N ALA A 496 -15.88 -4.94 11.44
CA ALA A 496 -14.87 -5.83 12.01
C ALA A 496 -13.60 -5.07 12.43
N ILE A 497 -13.09 -4.22 11.53
CA ILE A 497 -11.89 -3.41 11.77
C ILE A 497 -12.15 -2.38 12.87
N ASN A 498 -13.30 -1.70 12.85
CA ASN A 498 -13.69 -0.73 13.88
C ASN A 498 -13.79 -1.37 15.26
N THR A 499 -14.39 -2.56 15.36
CA THR A 499 -14.51 -3.29 16.63
C THR A 499 -13.13 -3.59 17.19
N TYR A 500 -12.23 -4.11 16.36
CA TYR A 500 -10.85 -4.36 16.77
C TYR A 500 -10.10 -3.08 17.15
N LEU A 501 -10.20 -2.03 16.34
CA LEU A 501 -9.55 -0.75 16.61
C LEU A 501 -10.13 -0.06 17.85
N LEU A 502 -11.40 -0.23 18.22
CA LEU A 502 -12.00 0.46 19.36
C LEU A 502 -11.93 -0.36 20.65
N GLU A 503 -12.12 -1.66 20.55
CA GLU A 503 -12.31 -2.57 21.68
C GLU A 503 -11.11 -3.49 21.89
N GLY A 504 -10.29 -3.72 20.87
CA GLY A 504 -9.16 -4.66 20.89
C GLY A 504 -9.56 -6.10 20.60
N THR A 505 -10.80 -6.32 20.16
CA THR A 505 -11.33 -7.64 19.82
C THR A 505 -11.15 -7.91 18.32
N PRO A 506 -10.19 -8.78 17.90
CA PRO A 506 -10.04 -9.13 16.49
C PRO A 506 -11.27 -9.90 15.99
N PRO A 507 -11.54 -9.92 14.66
CA PRO A 507 -12.55 -10.82 14.11
C PRO A 507 -12.18 -12.29 14.38
N SER A 508 -13.12 -13.20 14.18
CA SER A 508 -12.78 -14.63 14.11
C SER A 508 -11.82 -14.85 12.93
N ASP A 509 -10.79 -15.67 13.12
CA ASP A 509 -9.86 -16.00 12.04
C ASP A 509 -10.60 -16.63 10.85
N GLY A 510 -10.24 -16.17 9.65
CA GLY A 510 -10.91 -16.55 8.41
C GLY A 510 -12.31 -15.98 8.22
N LYS A 511 -12.70 -14.93 8.97
CA LYS A 511 -13.97 -14.22 8.74
C LYS A 511 -13.99 -13.68 7.30
N LYS A 512 -15.11 -13.89 6.63
CA LYS A 512 -15.36 -13.41 5.27
C LYS A 512 -16.44 -12.34 5.26
N CYS A 513 -16.24 -11.34 4.42
CA CYS A 513 -17.13 -10.23 4.15
C CYS A 513 -17.27 -10.04 2.64
N SER A 514 -18.41 -9.52 2.20
CA SER A 514 -18.68 -9.13 0.81
C SER A 514 -18.86 -7.63 0.67
#